data_AF-A0A538R6Q5-F1
#
_entry.id   AF-A0A538R6Q5-F1
#
_cell.length_a   1.000
_cell.length_b   1.000
_cell.length_c   1.000
_cell.angle_alpha   90.00
_cell.angle_beta   90.00
_cell.angle_gamma   90.00
#
_symmetry.space_group_name_H-M   'P 1'
#
loop_
_entity.id
_entity.type
_entity.pdbx_description
1 polymer ?
#
loop_
_entity_poly.entity_id
_entity_poly.type
_entity_poly.pdbx_seq_one_letter_code
_entity_poly.pdbx_strand_id
1 'polypeptide(L)'
;MFRTWFALHRRCPACGLSFERDEREDYWLGAFLLNFIVTETLFAVLVLVVLLATWPDPAWSLLGWGGAVQMVATAILFYPVSKALWLAIDLIFRPASPADFEDPEAADIR
;
A
#
# COMPACT_ATOMS: atom_id res chain seq x y z
N MET A 1 5.53 5.84 11.67
CA MET A 1 4.17 5.67 11.10
C MET A 1 3.56 4.34 11.55
N PHE A 2 4.22 3.20 11.33
CA PHE A 2 3.71 1.89 11.75
C PHE A 2 4.14 1.52 13.19
N ARG A 3 3.24 0.87 13.95
CA ARG A 3 3.49 0.24 15.26
C ARG A 3 3.90 -1.22 15.09
N THR A 4 3.30 -1.91 14.12
CA THR A 4 3.72 -3.23 13.61
C THR A 4 3.51 -3.25 12.10
N TRP A 5 3.94 -4.31 11.39
CA TRP A 5 3.80 -4.41 9.93
C TRP A 5 2.35 -4.21 9.44
N PHE A 6 1.37 -4.55 10.27
CA PHE A 6 -0.06 -4.41 9.99
C PHE A 6 -0.76 -3.37 10.87
N ALA A 7 -0.14 -2.90 11.95
CA ALA A 7 -0.73 -1.88 12.82
C ALA A 7 -0.15 -0.51 12.49
N LEU A 8 -1.00 0.37 11.95
CA LEU A 8 -0.68 1.78 11.77
C LEU A 8 -0.97 2.55 13.06
N HIS A 9 -0.16 3.56 13.40
CA HIS A 9 -0.61 4.52 14.40
C HIS A 9 -1.82 5.29 13.85
N ARG A 10 -2.72 5.77 14.72
CA ARG A 10 -3.77 6.69 14.27
C ARG A 10 -3.20 8.06 13.91
N ARG A 11 -2.18 8.50 14.67
CA ARG A 11 -1.50 9.79 14.51
C ARG A 11 0.01 9.64 14.46
N CYS A 12 0.67 10.59 13.83
CA CYS A 12 2.12 10.70 13.88
C CYS A 12 2.58 11.11 15.30
N PRO A 13 3.45 10.34 15.96
CA PRO A 13 3.93 10.67 17.31
C PRO A 13 4.86 11.90 17.35
N ALA A 14 5.43 12.32 16.21
CA ALA A 14 6.34 13.45 16.13
C ALA A 14 5.66 14.79 15.81
N CYS A 15 4.63 14.77 14.96
CA CYS A 15 3.95 16.00 14.49
C CYS A 15 2.43 16.03 14.73
N GLY A 16 1.82 14.95 15.21
CA GLY A 16 0.39 14.90 15.51
C GLY A 16 -0.56 14.67 14.32
N LEU A 17 -0.04 14.64 13.09
CA LEU A 17 -0.85 14.45 11.88
C LEU A 17 -1.68 13.15 11.92
N SER A 18 -2.98 13.24 11.62
CA SER A 18 -3.83 12.06 11.40
C SER A 18 -3.42 11.32 10.14
N PHE A 19 -3.18 10.01 10.24
CA PHE A 19 -2.86 9.19 9.07
C PHE A 19 -4.10 8.76 8.28
N GLU A 20 -5.28 8.80 8.89
CA GLU A 20 -6.59 8.61 8.24
C GLU A 20 -7.27 9.98 8.22
N ARG A 21 -7.26 10.63 7.06
CA ARG A 21 -7.77 12.00 6.83
C ARG A 21 -9.17 11.92 6.24
N ASP A 22 -10.16 12.61 6.85
CA ASP A 22 -11.55 12.87 6.41
C ASP A 22 -12.45 11.64 6.09
N GLU A 23 -11.92 10.61 5.43
CA GLU A 23 -12.62 9.45 4.86
C GLU A 23 -12.19 8.15 5.55
N ARG A 24 -12.37 8.05 6.88
CA ARG A 24 -11.78 6.98 7.73
C ARG A 24 -11.98 5.54 7.22
N GLU A 25 -13.10 5.24 6.58
CA GLU A 25 -13.40 3.88 6.10
C GLU A 25 -12.72 3.56 4.76
N ASP A 26 -12.60 4.54 3.85
CA ASP A 26 -12.18 4.32 2.46
C ASP A 26 -10.84 4.97 2.09
N TYR A 27 -10.22 5.72 3.01
CA TYR A 27 -8.98 6.46 2.76
C TYR A 27 -7.85 5.58 2.21
N TRP A 28 -7.78 4.30 2.60
CA TRP A 28 -6.72 3.38 2.17
C TRP A 28 -6.96 2.74 0.80
N LEU A 29 -8.07 3.03 0.12
CA LEU A 29 -8.38 2.47 -1.20
C LEU A 29 -7.27 2.74 -2.22
N GLY A 30 -6.73 3.95 -2.23
CA GLY A 30 -5.61 4.31 -3.10
C GLY A 30 -4.32 3.55 -2.79
N ALA A 31 -4.04 3.27 -1.51
CA ALA A 31 -2.90 2.44 -1.13
C ALA A 31 -3.06 0.97 -1.57
N PHE A 32 -4.29 0.45 -1.57
CA PHE A 32 -4.58 -0.88 -2.13
C PHE A 32 -4.41 -0.89 -3.64
N LEU A 33 -4.88 0.14 -4.34
CA LEU A 33 -4.67 0.29 -5.78
C LEU A 33 -3.18 0.30 -6.14
N LEU A 34 -2.36 1.10 -5.43
CA LEU A 34 -0.91 1.15 -5.65
C LEU A 34 -0.25 -0.22 -5.42
N ASN A 35 -0.65 -0.94 -4.37
CA ASN A 35 -0.13 -2.26 -4.07
C ASN A 35 -0.48 -3.27 -5.18
N PHE A 36 -1.71 -3.22 -5.68
CA PHE A 36 -2.19 -4.06 -6.76
C PHE A 36 -1.42 -3.79 -8.07
N ILE A 37 -1.28 -2.52 -8.47
CA ILE A 37 -0.53 -2.13 -9.68
C ILE A 37 0.90 -2.68 -9.64
N VAL A 38 1.61 -2.49 -8.53
CA VAL A 38 3.00 -2.96 -8.39
C VAL A 38 3.06 -4.49 -8.44
N THR A 39 2.13 -5.16 -7.77
CA THR A 39 2.09 -6.64 -7.71
C THR A 39 1.83 -7.25 -9.09
N GLU A 40 0.87 -6.72 -9.83
CA GLU A 40 0.56 -7.15 -11.20
C GLU A 40 1.69 -6.82 -12.19
N THR A 41 2.30 -5.63 -12.07
CA THR A 41 3.41 -5.25 -12.95
C THR A 41 4.60 -6.18 -12.78
N LEU A 42 4.95 -6.51 -11.52
CA LEU A 42 6.03 -7.46 -11.24
C LEU A 42 5.70 -8.87 -11.75
N PHE A 43 4.45 -9.31 -11.64
CA PHE A 43 4.02 -10.59 -12.18
C PHE A 43 4.11 -10.63 -13.71
N ALA A 44 3.65 -9.59 -14.40
CA ALA A 44 3.75 -9.50 -15.85
C ALA A 44 5.21 -9.55 -16.32
N VAL A 45 6.13 -8.87 -15.62
CA VAL A 45 7.57 -8.93 -15.88
C VAL A 45 8.11 -10.34 -15.63
N LEU A 46 7.72 -11.00 -14.54
CA LEU A 46 8.11 -12.38 -14.25
C LEU A 46 7.68 -13.33 -15.38
N VAL A 47 6.43 -13.23 -15.83
CA VAL A 47 5.90 -14.02 -16.95
C VAL A 47 6.72 -13.80 -18.21
N LEU A 48 6.96 -12.53 -18.58
CA LEU A 48 7.74 -12.19 -19.77
C LEU A 48 9.16 -12.77 -19.70
N VAL A 49 9.85 -12.61 -18.57
CA VAL A 49 11.22 -13.11 -18.39
C VAL A 49 11.29 -14.63 -18.50
N VAL A 50 10.37 -15.36 -17.85
CA VAL A 50 10.37 -16.83 -17.90
C VAL A 50 10.03 -17.32 -19.31
N LEU A 51 9.03 -16.73 -19.97
CA LEU A 51 8.68 -17.11 -21.35
C LEU A 51 9.85 -16.93 -22.30
N LEU A 52 10.56 -15.79 -22.23
CA LEU A 52 11.72 -15.52 -23.08
C LEU A 52 12.90 -16.45 -22.76
N ALA A 53 13.13 -16.77 -21.49
CA ALA A 53 14.26 -17.59 -21.05
C ALA A 53 14.08 -19.10 -21.30
N THR A 54 12.83 -19.58 -21.30
CA THR A 54 12.51 -21.02 -21.41
C THR A 54 11.86 -21.40 -22.74
N TRP A 55 11.77 -20.47 -23.69
CA TRP A 55 11.25 -20.77 -25.03
C TRP A 55 12.07 -21.87 -25.74
N PRO A 56 11.45 -22.84 -26.43
CA PRO A 56 10.03 -22.97 -26.80
C PRO A 56 9.15 -23.78 -25.84
N ASP A 57 9.69 -24.26 -24.73
CA ASP A 57 8.95 -25.06 -23.73
C ASP A 57 8.89 -24.33 -22.39
N PRO A 58 7.93 -23.39 -22.21
CA PRO A 58 7.87 -22.57 -21.01
C PRO A 58 7.77 -23.37 -19.72
N ALA A 59 8.50 -22.94 -18.70
CA ALA A 59 8.43 -23.52 -17.37
C ALA A 59 7.12 -23.15 -16.62
N TRP A 60 5.98 -23.70 -17.06
CA TRP A 60 4.65 -23.41 -16.50
C TRP A 60 4.54 -23.68 -15.00
N SER A 61 5.23 -24.71 -14.49
CA SER A 61 5.26 -25.01 -13.06
C SER A 61 5.93 -23.90 -12.25
N LEU A 62 6.99 -23.29 -12.80
CA LEU A 62 7.66 -22.15 -12.17
C LEU A 62 6.75 -20.91 -12.20
N LEU A 63 6.04 -20.66 -13.30
CA LEU A 63 5.07 -19.57 -13.39
C LEU A 63 3.91 -19.73 -12.43
N GLY A 64 3.36 -20.94 -12.30
CA GLY A 64 2.26 -21.23 -11.39
C GLY A 64 2.67 -21.02 -9.93
N TRP A 65 3.68 -21.74 -9.46
CA TRP A 65 4.10 -21.68 -8.05
C TRP A 65 4.86 -20.40 -7.73
N GLY A 66 5.82 -20.01 -8.58
CA GLY A 66 6.60 -18.78 -8.41
C GLY A 66 5.74 -17.54 -8.52
N GLY A 67 4.78 -17.52 -9.45
CA GLY A 67 3.79 -16.45 -9.58
C GLY A 67 2.90 -16.31 -8.35
N ALA A 68 2.32 -17.42 -7.87
CA ALA A 68 1.50 -17.41 -6.66
C ALA A 68 2.27 -16.90 -5.43
N VAL A 69 3.49 -17.41 -5.22
CA VAL A 69 4.36 -16.95 -4.14
C VAL A 69 4.70 -15.47 -4.30
N GLN A 70 5.04 -15.03 -5.51
CA GLN A 70 5.36 -13.64 -5.78
C GLN A 70 4.17 -12.70 -5.52
N MET A 71 2.98 -13.06 -5.97
CA MET A 71 1.75 -12.28 -5.75
C MET A 71 1.51 -12.04 -4.25
N VAL A 72 1.53 -13.10 -3.46
CA VAL A 72 1.32 -13.03 -2.00
C VAL A 72 2.46 -12.27 -1.31
N ALA A 73 3.71 -12.61 -1.65
CA ALA A 73 4.88 -12.00 -1.02
C ALA A 73 4.96 -10.49 -1.33
N THR A 74 4.79 -10.08 -2.59
CA THR A 74 4.81 -8.67 -2.98
C THR A 74 3.70 -7.90 -2.27
N ALA A 75 2.47 -8.41 -2.24
CA ALA A 75 1.37 -7.73 -1.60
C ALA A 75 1.65 -7.46 -0.10
N ILE A 76 2.15 -8.46 0.62
CA ILE A 76 2.49 -8.37 2.04
C ILE A 76 3.69 -7.45 2.28
N LEU A 77 4.77 -7.62 1.52
CA LEU A 77 6.01 -6.86 1.72
C LEU A 77 5.85 -5.39 1.31
N PHE A 78 5.04 -5.12 0.28
CA PHE A 78 4.81 -3.77 -0.23
C PHE A 78 3.66 -3.04 0.49
N TYR A 79 2.88 -3.72 1.33
CA TYR A 79 1.79 -3.12 2.10
C TYR A 79 2.17 -1.85 2.88
N PRO A 80 3.25 -1.81 3.70
CA PRO A 80 3.60 -0.59 4.42
C PRO A 80 4.07 0.53 3.47
N VAL A 81 4.73 0.16 2.38
CA VAL A 81 5.23 1.12 1.38
C VAL A 81 4.07 1.74 0.61
N SER A 82 3.07 0.95 0.21
CA SER A 82 1.91 1.47 -0.53
C SER A 82 1.10 2.46 0.29
N LYS A 83 0.93 2.22 1.59
CA LYS A 83 0.30 3.16 2.51
C LYS A 83 1.12 4.44 2.71
N ALA A 84 2.44 4.34 2.84
CA ALA A 84 3.30 5.51 2.96
C ALA A 84 3.30 6.35 1.67
N LEU A 85 3.36 5.70 0.51
CA LEU A 85 3.29 6.36 -0.79
C LEU A 85 1.94 7.04 -1.00
N TRP A 86 0.84 6.36 -0.67
CA TRP A 86 -0.50 6.94 -0.77
C TRP A 86 -0.62 8.20 0.09
N LEU A 87 -0.20 8.15 1.35
CA LEU A 87 -0.20 9.32 2.22
C LEU A 87 0.65 10.47 1.67
N ALA A 88 1.83 10.17 1.12
CA ALA A 88 2.69 11.18 0.51
C ALA A 88 2.03 11.82 -0.72
N ILE A 89 1.39 11.00 -1.56
CA ILE A 89 0.64 11.47 -2.74
C ILE A 89 -0.55 12.33 -2.30
N ASP A 90 -1.33 11.88 -1.32
CA ASP A 90 -2.45 12.66 -0.77
C ASP A 90 -1.96 14.02 -0.27
N LEU A 91 -0.88 14.07 0.51
CA LEU A 91 -0.33 15.33 1.04
C LEU A 91 0.21 16.29 -0.05
N ILE A 92 0.60 15.77 -1.22
CA ILE A 92 0.98 16.61 -2.37
C ILE A 92 -0.25 17.30 -2.97
N PHE A 93 -1.37 16.58 -3.09
CA PHE A 93 -2.60 17.09 -3.70
C PHE A 93 -3.51 17.85 -2.72
N ARG A 94 -3.56 17.39 -1.47
CA ARG A 94 -4.31 17.93 -0.34
C ARG A 94 -3.32 18.22 0.79
N PRO A 95 -2.65 19.38 0.76
CA PRO A 95 -1.70 19.76 1.80
C PRO A 95 -2.32 19.70 3.20
N ALA A 96 -1.48 19.45 4.20
CA ALA A 96 -1.93 19.39 5.58
C ALA A 96 -2.63 20.68 6.00
N SER A 97 -3.83 20.53 6.56
CA SER A 97 -4.67 21.59 7.09
C SER A 97 -4.71 21.52 8.62
N PRO A 98 -5.07 22.60 9.33
CA PRO A 98 -5.20 22.58 10.78
C PRO A 98 -6.14 21.49 11.31
N ALA A 99 -7.22 21.21 10.57
CA ALA A 99 -8.21 20.18 10.91
C ALA A 99 -7.60 18.76 10.99
N ASP A 100 -6.51 18.51 10.27
CA ASP A 100 -5.83 17.19 10.27
C ASP A 100 -5.05 16.90 11.56
N PHE A 101 -4.90 17.92 12.42
CA PHE A 101 -4.27 17.84 13.73
C PHE A 101 -5.30 17.89 14.87
N GLU A 102 -6.55 18.25 14.57
CA GLU A 102 -7.64 18.30 15.54
C GLU A 102 -8.18 16.90 15.85
N ASP A 103 -8.71 16.74 17.05
CA ASP A 103 -9.35 15.49 17.47
C ASP A 103 -10.87 15.62 17.37
N PRO A 104 -11.52 15.06 16.32
CA PRO A 104 -12.97 15.15 16.20
C PRO A 104 -13.69 14.44 17.37
N GLU A 105 -13.02 13.48 18.02
CA GLU A 105 -13.57 12.76 19.18
C GLU A 105 -13.51 13.60 20.48
N ALA A 106 -12.64 14.62 20.54
CA ALA A 106 -12.63 15.58 21.64
C ALA A 106 -13.74 16.64 21.53
N ALA A 107 -14.32 16.82 20.33
CA ALA A 107 -15.41 17.75 20.07
C ALA A 107 -16.80 17.17 20.41
N ASP A 108 -16.98 15.85 20.32
CA ASP A 108 -18.26 15.15 20.56
C ASP A 108 -18.57 14.92 22.05
N ILE A 109 -17.59 15.12 22.94
CA ILE A 109 -17.75 14.95 24.41
C ILE A 109 -18.19 16.26 25.10
N ARG A 110 -18.37 17.36 24.36
CA ARG A 110 -18.71 18.69 24.91
C ARG A 110 -20.13 19.12 24.59
#